data_AF-A0A3N5YE66-F1
#
_entry.id   AF-A0A3N5YE66-F1
#
_cell.length_a   1.000
_cell.length_b   1.000
_cell.length_c   1.000
_cell.angle_alpha   90.00
_cell.angle_beta   90.00
_cell.angle_gamma   90.00
#
_symmetry.space_group_name_H-M   'P 1'
#
loop_
_entity.id
_entity.type
_entity.pdbx_description
1 polymer ?
#
loop_
_entity_poly.entity_id
_entity_poly.type
_entity_poly.pdbx_seq_one_letter_code
_entity_poly.pdbx_strand_id
1 'polypeptide(L)'
;MNTYEEPAAAPAYEASQGRPEPCARPSAASGRRDFFDDPRRKSPILALVLSAMPGLGQVYVGYYQQGFTNVLVVASVIALLNFTLLSDGGAAFFGLFLAFYWLYNMVDAWRRAVFYNNALAGIAPGTLPSDFPAASGRGSLAGGAALVVVGLVLLSNTLFGMSLAWLEQWWPVAFIVAGAWLIFPHFTAKAKA
;
A
#
# COMPACT_ATOMS: atom_id res chain seq x y z
N MET A 1 26.61 -31.26 88.89
CA MET A 1 27.18 -31.00 87.55
C MET A 1 26.04 -31.11 86.55
N ASN A 2 25.59 -29.95 86.07
CA ASN A 2 24.80 -29.62 84.88
C ASN A 2 23.35 -30.12 84.73
N THR A 3 22.49 -29.13 84.96
CA THR A 3 21.12 -28.88 84.48
C THR A 3 20.99 -29.00 82.96
N TYR A 4 19.89 -29.59 82.48
CA TYR A 4 19.44 -29.44 81.10
C TYR A 4 18.45 -28.29 81.06
N GLU A 5 18.90 -27.13 80.59
CA GLU A 5 18.03 -26.00 80.26
C GLU A 5 17.33 -26.26 78.91
N GLU A 6 16.01 -26.10 78.92
CA GLU A 6 15.13 -26.06 77.76
C GLU A 6 15.51 -24.85 76.87
N PRO A 7 15.79 -25.02 75.57
CA PRO A 7 16.07 -23.88 74.72
C PRO A 7 14.76 -23.14 74.43
N ALA A 8 14.66 -21.93 74.99
CA ALA A 8 13.60 -20.98 74.73
C ALA A 8 13.38 -20.77 73.22
N ALA A 9 12.10 -20.79 72.82
CA ALA A 9 11.65 -20.46 71.48
C ALA A 9 12.22 -19.10 71.02
N ALA A 10 13.04 -19.11 69.97
CA ALA A 10 13.52 -17.90 69.33
C ALA A 10 12.40 -17.26 68.49
N PRO A 11 12.20 -15.93 68.56
CA PRO A 11 11.25 -15.24 67.72
C PRO A 11 11.78 -15.10 66.28
N ALA A 12 10.84 -14.97 65.37
CA ALA A 12 10.98 -15.01 63.93
C ALA A 12 12.02 -14.06 63.32
N TYR A 13 12.70 -14.54 62.28
CA TYR A 13 12.91 -13.76 61.07
C TYR A 13 12.81 -14.71 59.87
N GLU A 14 11.61 -14.87 59.32
CA GLU A 14 11.50 -15.33 57.94
C GLU A 14 12.24 -14.30 57.09
N ALA A 15 13.40 -14.71 56.59
CA ALA A 15 14.13 -13.98 55.58
C ALA A 15 13.34 -14.06 54.27
N SER A 16 12.25 -13.30 54.16
CA SER A 16 11.68 -12.89 52.88
C SER A 16 12.61 -11.83 52.26
N GLN A 17 13.86 -12.21 52.03
CA GLN A 17 14.77 -11.43 51.20
C GLN A 17 14.21 -11.48 49.78
N GLY A 18 13.90 -10.29 49.27
CA GLY A 18 13.17 -10.05 48.03
C GLY A 18 13.68 -10.92 46.89
N ARG A 19 12.80 -11.82 46.43
CA ARG A 19 12.87 -12.32 45.06
C ARG A 19 12.87 -11.06 44.18
N PRO A 20 13.86 -10.85 43.30
CA PRO A 20 13.77 -9.75 42.34
C PRO A 20 12.45 -9.96 41.60
N GLU A 21 11.50 -9.04 41.80
CA GLU A 21 10.28 -8.95 41.00
C GLU A 21 10.73 -9.12 39.55
N PRO A 22 10.29 -10.17 38.83
CA PRO A 22 10.63 -10.32 37.43
C PRO A 22 10.19 -9.02 36.79
N CYS A 23 11.11 -8.22 36.23
CA CYS A 23 10.78 -6.97 35.57
C CYS A 23 9.56 -7.24 34.70
N ALA A 24 8.41 -6.70 35.09
CA ALA A 24 7.16 -6.98 34.42
C ALA A 24 7.35 -6.49 32.99
N ARG A 25 7.58 -7.42 32.05
CA ARG A 25 7.67 -7.07 30.64
C ARG A 25 6.35 -6.35 30.35
N PRO A 26 6.37 -5.09 29.91
CA PRO A 26 5.14 -4.40 29.56
C PRO A 26 4.36 -5.31 28.62
N SER A 27 3.13 -5.64 29.01
CA SER A 27 2.31 -6.58 28.27
C SER A 27 2.16 -6.05 26.85
N ALA A 28 2.80 -6.69 25.87
CA ALA A 28 2.69 -6.31 24.46
C ALA A 28 1.22 -6.29 23.97
N ALA A 29 0.31 -6.93 24.71
CA ALA A 29 -1.11 -6.92 24.46
C ALA A 29 -1.82 -5.60 24.81
N SER A 30 -1.32 -4.79 25.76
CA SER A 30 -1.95 -3.50 26.09
C SER A 30 -1.78 -2.50 24.95
N GLY A 31 -0.56 -2.34 24.45
CA GLY A 31 -0.26 -1.41 23.35
C GLY A 31 -1.01 -1.72 22.05
N ARG A 32 -1.40 -2.99 21.81
CA ARG A 32 -2.19 -3.36 20.64
C ARG A 32 -3.66 -2.95 20.75
N ARG A 33 -4.24 -2.93 21.96
CA ARG A 33 -5.63 -2.49 22.20
C ARG A 33 -5.73 -0.96 22.15
N ASP A 34 -4.77 -0.28 22.76
CA ASP A 34 -4.70 1.18 22.79
C ASP A 34 -4.64 1.79 21.38
N PHE A 35 -3.99 1.09 20.44
CA PHE A 35 -4.01 1.46 19.03
C PHE A 35 -5.45 1.43 18.49
N PHE A 36 -6.16 0.30 18.55
CA PHE A 36 -7.50 0.17 17.93
C PHE A 36 -8.52 1.21 18.38
N ASP A 37 -8.42 1.68 19.62
CA ASP A 37 -9.31 2.70 20.19
C ASP A 37 -8.79 4.15 20.06
N ASP A 38 -7.66 4.37 19.38
CA ASP A 38 -7.10 5.71 19.19
C ASP A 38 -8.03 6.61 18.33
N PRO A 39 -8.55 7.74 18.89
CA PRO A 39 -9.41 8.67 18.17
C PRO A 39 -8.79 9.31 16.93
N ARG A 40 -7.46 9.27 16.79
CA ARG A 40 -6.73 9.87 15.67
C ARG A 40 -6.76 9.02 14.41
N ARG A 41 -7.14 7.74 14.52
CA ARG A 41 -7.26 6.84 13.37
C ARG A 41 -8.08 7.43 12.25
N LYS A 42 -7.63 7.19 11.02
CA LYS A 42 -8.36 7.56 9.80
C LYS A 42 -8.87 6.30 9.13
N SER A 43 -10.10 6.33 8.62
CA SER A 43 -10.65 5.20 7.88
C SER A 43 -10.10 5.19 6.45
N PRO A 44 -9.40 4.13 6.00
CA PRO A 44 -8.92 4.05 4.62
C PRO A 44 -10.05 3.98 3.59
N ILE A 45 -11.14 3.27 3.93
CA ILE A 45 -12.35 3.20 3.10
C ILE A 45 -12.93 4.59 2.93
N LEU A 46 -13.03 5.37 4.02
CA LEU A 46 -13.55 6.73 3.95
C LEU A 46 -12.64 7.61 3.10
N ALA A 47 -11.32 7.52 3.26
CA ALA A 47 -10.36 8.26 2.43
C ALA A 47 -10.54 7.93 0.93
N LEU A 48 -10.73 6.65 0.59
CA LEU A 48 -10.97 6.19 -0.78
C LEU A 48 -12.31 6.70 -1.33
N VAL A 49 -13.39 6.62 -0.56
CA VAL A 49 -14.71 7.12 -1.00
C VAL A 49 -14.67 8.64 -1.17
N LEU A 50 -14.08 9.38 -0.23
CA LEU A 50 -13.93 10.83 -0.35
C LEU A 50 -13.11 11.21 -1.58
N SER A 51 -12.05 10.45 -1.90
CA SER A 51 -11.24 10.68 -3.10
C SER A 51 -11.95 10.43 -4.42
N ALA A 52 -13.20 9.94 -4.42
CA ALA A 52 -14.04 9.98 -5.61
C ALA A 52 -14.16 11.42 -6.15
N MET A 53 -14.15 12.42 -5.26
CA MET A 53 -13.83 13.80 -5.63
C MET A 53 -12.32 14.00 -5.52
N PRO A 54 -11.63 14.37 -6.61
CA PRO A 54 -10.17 14.51 -6.63
C PRO A 54 -9.64 15.34 -5.46
N GLY A 55 -8.66 14.79 -4.74
CA GLY A 55 -7.99 15.47 -3.62
C GLY A 55 -8.68 15.42 -2.26
N LEU A 56 -9.99 15.15 -2.16
CA LEU A 56 -10.68 15.17 -0.85
C LEU A 56 -10.21 14.08 0.11
N GLY A 57 -9.90 12.89 -0.40
CA GLY A 57 -9.39 11.80 0.43
C GLY A 57 -8.03 12.12 1.06
N GLN A 58 -7.15 12.79 0.32
CA GLN A 58 -5.86 13.26 0.80
C GLN A 58 -6.03 14.36 1.86
N VAL A 59 -6.95 15.30 1.63
CA VAL A 59 -7.30 16.36 2.59
C VAL A 59 -7.83 15.76 3.90
N TYR A 60 -8.68 14.71 3.83
CA TYR A 60 -9.20 14.02 5.01
C TYR A 60 -8.11 13.42 5.92
N VAL A 61 -7.06 12.86 5.32
CA VAL A 61 -5.92 12.29 6.07
C VAL A 61 -4.92 13.38 6.51
N GLY A 62 -5.07 14.62 6.04
CA GLY A 62 -4.20 15.76 6.37
C GLY A 62 -3.09 16.05 5.35
N TYR A 63 -3.09 15.37 4.21
CA TYR A 63 -2.16 15.64 3.10
C TYR A 63 -2.67 16.77 2.19
N TYR A 64 -2.74 17.99 2.73
CA TYR A 64 -3.32 19.15 2.04
C TYR A 64 -2.62 19.49 0.73
N GLN A 65 -1.28 19.48 0.71
CA GLN A 65 -0.51 19.77 -0.52
C GLN A 65 -0.87 18.79 -1.64
N GLN A 66 -0.88 17.48 -1.35
CA GLN A 66 -1.24 16.47 -2.35
C GLN A 66 -2.70 16.62 -2.79
N GLY A 67 -3.62 16.87 -1.85
CA GLY A 67 -5.03 17.08 -2.16
C GLY A 67 -5.22 18.25 -3.13
N PHE A 68 -4.58 19.38 -2.86
CA PHE A 68 -4.61 20.55 -3.74
C PHE A 68 -3.98 20.27 -5.10
N THR A 69 -2.83 19.57 -5.14
CA THR A 69 -2.20 19.15 -6.40
C THR A 69 -3.14 18.29 -7.25
N ASN A 70 -3.84 17.32 -6.64
CA ASN A 70 -4.76 16.45 -7.38
C ASN A 70 -5.95 17.22 -7.96
N VAL A 71 -6.52 18.17 -7.20
CA VAL A 71 -7.57 19.08 -7.70
C VAL A 71 -7.06 19.90 -8.88
N LEU A 72 -5.87 20.49 -8.75
CA LEU A 72 -5.28 21.32 -9.80
C LEU A 72 -5.02 20.50 -11.07
N VAL A 73 -4.41 19.32 -10.96
CA VAL A 73 -4.15 18.44 -12.12
C VAL A 73 -5.46 18.05 -12.81
N VAL A 74 -6.47 17.61 -12.07
CA VAL A 74 -7.76 17.24 -12.68
C VAL A 74 -8.44 18.44 -13.32
N ALA A 75 -8.50 19.59 -12.62
CA ALA A 75 -9.10 20.80 -13.16
C ALA A 75 -8.38 21.28 -14.43
N SER A 76 -7.05 21.23 -14.46
CA SER A 76 -6.26 21.58 -15.64
C SER A 76 -6.50 20.63 -16.81
N VAL A 77 -6.59 19.32 -16.56
CA VAL A 77 -6.89 18.35 -17.63
C VAL A 77 -8.31 18.52 -18.17
N ILE A 78 -9.30 18.74 -17.30
CA ILE A 78 -10.68 19.04 -17.73
C ILE A 78 -10.72 20.34 -18.54
N ALA A 79 -10.03 21.40 -18.07
CA ALA A 79 -9.94 22.66 -18.80
C ALA A 79 -9.31 22.47 -20.18
N LEU A 80 -8.19 21.72 -20.26
CA LEU A 80 -7.55 21.36 -21.52
C LEU A 80 -8.50 20.61 -22.45
N LEU A 81 -9.18 19.57 -21.96
CA LEU A 81 -10.16 18.79 -22.73
C LEU A 81 -11.30 19.65 -23.28
N ASN A 82 -11.66 20.73 -22.59
CA ASN A 82 -12.71 21.65 -23.02
C ASN A 82 -12.20 22.73 -24.01
N PHE A 83 -10.89 22.91 -24.17
CA PHE A 83 -10.35 23.79 -25.19
C PHE A 83 -10.46 23.14 -26.58
N THR A 84 -11.04 23.88 -27.52
CA THR A 84 -11.14 23.50 -28.95
C THR A 84 -9.80 23.39 -29.68
N LEU A 85 -8.69 23.55 -28.97
CA LEU A 85 -7.32 23.50 -29.49
C LEU A 85 -6.78 22.07 -29.68
N LEU A 86 -7.47 21.04 -29.16
CA LEU A 86 -7.08 19.64 -29.32
C LEU A 86 -7.63 19.07 -30.64
N SER A 87 -7.05 19.45 -31.77
CA SER A 87 -7.31 18.82 -33.07
C SER A 87 -6.71 17.40 -33.12
N ASP A 88 -7.52 16.42 -33.52
CA ASP A 88 -7.17 15.04 -33.90
C ASP A 88 -6.25 14.22 -32.96
N GLY A 89 -6.82 13.78 -31.84
CA GLY A 89 -6.28 12.68 -31.02
C GLY A 89 -5.82 13.08 -29.61
N GLY A 90 -5.51 14.36 -29.39
CA GLY A 90 -5.13 14.86 -28.07
C GLY A 90 -6.23 14.66 -27.01
N ALA A 91 -7.50 14.84 -27.38
CA ALA A 91 -8.62 14.66 -26.47
C ALA A 91 -8.72 13.22 -25.93
N ALA A 92 -8.48 12.21 -26.78
CA ALA A 92 -8.49 10.81 -26.36
C ALA A 92 -7.35 10.51 -25.38
N PHE A 93 -6.15 11.06 -25.63
CA PHE A 93 -5.00 10.92 -24.73
C PHE A 93 -5.28 11.53 -23.35
N PHE A 94 -5.77 12.77 -23.29
CA PHE A 94 -6.07 13.44 -22.02
C PHE A 94 -7.27 12.81 -21.29
N GLY A 95 -8.27 12.28 -22.02
CA GLY A 95 -9.37 11.53 -21.43
C GLY A 95 -8.91 10.22 -20.79
N LEU A 96 -8.03 9.48 -21.48
CA LEU A 96 -7.41 8.27 -20.93
C LEU A 96 -6.54 8.59 -19.71
N PHE A 97 -5.68 9.61 -19.81
CA PHE A 97 -4.88 10.10 -18.70
C PHE A 97 -5.77 10.44 -17.50
N LEU A 98 -6.87 11.17 -17.72
CA LEU A 98 -7.80 11.56 -16.65
C LEU A 98 -8.41 10.34 -15.95
N ALA A 99 -8.82 9.31 -16.71
CA ALA A 99 -9.39 8.09 -16.14
C ALA A 99 -8.37 7.34 -15.25
N PHE A 100 -7.14 7.14 -15.74
CA PHE A 100 -6.08 6.50 -14.96
C PHE A 100 -5.66 7.35 -13.76
N TYR A 101 -5.58 8.67 -13.93
CA TYR A 101 -5.25 9.60 -12.86
C TYR A 101 -6.33 9.61 -11.76
N TRP A 102 -7.60 9.46 -12.14
CA TRP A 102 -8.71 9.37 -11.20
C TRP A 102 -8.58 8.15 -10.28
N LEU A 103 -8.35 6.97 -10.87
CA LEU A 103 -8.11 5.74 -10.11
C LEU A 103 -6.85 5.84 -9.26
N TYR A 104 -5.77 6.39 -9.82
CA TYR A 104 -4.54 6.65 -9.08
C TYR A 104 -4.78 7.52 -7.85
N ASN A 105 -5.52 8.62 -8.00
CA ASN A 105 -5.89 9.53 -6.90
C ASN A 105 -6.67 8.79 -5.80
N MET A 106 -7.54 7.84 -6.17
CA MET A 106 -8.28 7.04 -5.18
C MET A 106 -7.39 6.08 -4.40
N VAL A 107 -6.53 5.34 -5.10
CA VAL A 107 -5.60 4.39 -4.47
C VAL A 107 -4.54 5.13 -3.64
N ASP A 108 -4.10 6.31 -4.07
CA ASP A 108 -3.19 7.18 -3.32
C ASP A 108 -3.81 7.61 -1.97
N ALA A 109 -5.08 8.03 -1.94
CA ALA A 109 -5.77 8.39 -0.70
C ALA A 109 -5.86 7.20 0.29
N TRP A 110 -6.20 6.01 -0.21
CA TRP A 110 -6.21 4.78 0.58
C TRP A 110 -4.83 4.49 1.19
N ARG A 111 -3.79 4.47 0.35
CA ARG A 111 -2.42 4.16 0.80
C ARG A 111 -1.93 5.15 1.84
N ARG A 112 -2.25 6.44 1.69
CA ARG A 112 -1.92 7.49 2.66
C ARG A 112 -2.64 7.30 3.99
N ALA A 113 -3.92 6.90 3.98
CA ALA A 113 -4.65 6.59 5.21
C ALA A 113 -4.06 5.37 5.94
N VAL A 114 -3.69 4.32 5.20
CA VAL A 114 -3.00 3.15 5.77
C VAL A 114 -1.64 3.55 6.34
N PHE A 115 -0.86 4.34 5.59
CA PHE A 115 0.45 4.83 6.05
C PHE A 115 0.32 5.69 7.31
N TYR A 116 -0.66 6.59 7.36
CA TYR A 116 -0.96 7.40 8.54
C TYR A 116 -1.28 6.54 9.76
N ASN A 117 -2.14 5.53 9.59
CA ASN A 117 -2.47 4.61 10.67
C ASN A 117 -1.26 3.77 11.12
N ASN A 118 -0.41 3.33 10.19
CA ASN A 118 0.81 2.58 10.53
C ASN A 118 1.82 3.46 11.28
N ALA A 119 1.97 4.71 10.88
CA ALA A 119 2.80 5.69 11.60
C ALA A 119 2.26 5.94 13.02
N LEU A 120 0.93 6.07 13.16
CA LEU A 120 0.26 6.19 14.46
C LEU A 120 0.48 4.92 15.33
N ALA A 121 0.64 3.76 14.72
CA ALA A 121 0.92 2.49 15.40
C ALA A 121 2.36 2.35 15.90
N GLY A 122 3.25 3.27 15.53
CA GLY A 122 4.69 3.10 15.70
C GLY A 122 5.29 2.00 14.80
N ILE A 123 4.55 1.55 13.78
CA ILE A 123 5.05 0.56 12.80
C ILE A 123 5.91 1.32 11.79
N ALA A 124 7.23 1.15 11.88
CA ALA A 124 8.17 1.77 10.95
C ALA A 124 7.92 1.26 9.51
N PRO A 125 8.08 2.11 8.47
CA PRO A 125 7.83 1.73 7.06
C PRO A 125 8.65 0.56 6.50
N GLY A 126 9.51 -0.09 7.30
CA GLY A 126 10.44 -1.14 6.90
C GLY A 126 10.24 -2.50 7.56
N THR A 127 9.29 -2.68 8.49
CA THR A 127 9.02 -4.02 9.08
C THR A 127 8.09 -4.85 8.20
N LEU A 128 8.41 -4.97 6.92
CA LEU A 128 7.78 -6.00 6.09
C LEU A 128 8.32 -7.34 6.59
N PRO A 129 7.45 -8.33 6.85
CA PRO A 129 7.90 -9.71 7.03
C PRO A 129 8.84 -10.05 5.87
N SER A 130 10.00 -10.62 6.17
CA SER A 130 11.03 -11.01 5.19
C SER A 130 10.52 -11.94 4.07
N ASP A 131 9.30 -12.47 4.24
CA ASP A 131 8.62 -13.40 3.35
C ASP A 131 7.70 -12.69 2.34
N PHE A 132 7.42 -11.40 2.55
CA PHE A 132 6.75 -10.57 1.53
C PHE A 132 7.81 -9.78 0.80
N PRO A 133 8.06 -10.03 -0.50
CA PRO A 133 8.86 -9.11 -1.30
C PRO A 133 8.14 -7.78 -1.23
N ALA A 134 8.71 -6.84 -0.47
CA ALA A 134 8.35 -5.45 -0.54
C ALA A 134 8.22 -5.14 -2.02
N ALA A 135 7.04 -4.72 -2.47
CA ALA A 135 6.97 -3.98 -3.71
C ALA A 135 7.76 -2.70 -3.42
N SER A 136 9.09 -2.80 -3.55
CA SER A 136 10.02 -1.70 -3.40
C SER A 136 9.44 -0.59 -4.26
N GLY A 137 9.24 0.60 -3.72
CA GLY A 137 8.60 1.73 -4.41
C GLY A 137 9.29 2.18 -5.70
N ARG A 138 10.29 1.44 -6.18
CA ARG A 138 10.85 1.48 -7.51
C ARG A 138 9.87 0.78 -8.46
N GLY A 139 9.20 1.57 -9.30
CA GLY A 139 8.36 1.03 -10.37
C GLY A 139 9.10 -0.09 -11.10
N SER A 140 8.40 -1.21 -11.32
CA SER A 140 8.99 -2.37 -11.99
C SER A 140 9.54 -1.93 -13.34
N LEU A 141 10.83 -2.19 -13.61
CA LEU A 141 11.43 -1.95 -14.93
C LEU A 141 10.61 -2.63 -16.02
N ALA A 142 10.06 -3.82 -15.73
CA ALA A 142 9.17 -4.54 -16.62
C ALA A 142 7.84 -3.80 -16.83
N GLY A 143 7.27 -3.22 -15.77
CA GLY A 143 6.08 -2.38 -15.87
C GLY A 143 6.31 -1.12 -16.69
N GLY A 144 7.44 -0.43 -16.48
CA GLY A 144 7.85 0.72 -17.27
C GLY A 144 8.12 0.37 -18.73
N ALA A 145 8.83 -0.72 -19.00
CA ALA A 145 9.09 -1.22 -20.34
C ALA A 145 7.79 -1.62 -21.07
N ALA A 146 6.87 -2.30 -20.39
CA ALA A 146 5.56 -2.63 -20.94
C ALA A 146 4.78 -1.36 -21.32
N LEU A 147 4.82 -0.33 -20.47
CA LEU A 147 4.16 0.96 -20.73
C LEU A 147 4.79 1.69 -21.92
N VAL A 148 6.11 1.65 -22.07
CA VAL A 148 6.82 2.18 -23.25
C VAL A 148 6.40 1.44 -24.51
N VAL A 149 6.34 0.11 -24.49
CA VAL A 149 5.91 -0.70 -25.64
C VAL A 149 4.47 -0.38 -26.03
N VAL A 150 3.55 -0.33 -25.04
CA VAL A 150 2.15 0.04 -25.28
C VAL A 150 2.07 1.46 -25.86
N GLY A 151 2.82 2.41 -25.30
CA GLY A 151 2.89 3.78 -25.81
C GLY A 151 3.39 3.84 -27.26
N LEU A 152 4.43 3.09 -27.61
CA LEU A 152 4.96 3.02 -28.98
C LEU A 152 3.96 2.41 -29.96
N VAL A 153 3.20 1.39 -29.55
CA VAL A 153 2.16 0.76 -30.37
C VAL A 153 0.99 1.73 -30.62
N LEU A 154 0.57 2.47 -29.60
CA LEU A 154 -0.47 3.50 -29.77
C LEU A 154 0.04 4.66 -30.64
N LEU A 155 1.28 5.09 -30.44
CA LEU A 155 1.93 6.13 -31.23
C LEU A 155 2.13 5.71 -32.68
N SER A 156 2.32 4.41 -32.94
CA SER A 156 2.41 3.85 -34.30
C SER A 156 1.16 4.15 -35.13
N ASN A 157 -0.02 4.05 -34.50
CA ASN A 157 -1.29 4.39 -35.13
C ASN A 157 -1.47 5.90 -35.34
N THR A 158 -1.10 6.72 -34.35
CA THR A 158 -1.29 8.18 -34.43
C THR A 158 -0.30 8.88 -35.35
N LEU A 159 0.97 8.48 -35.33
CA LEU A 159 2.07 9.22 -36.00
C LEU A 159 2.35 8.69 -37.42
N PHE A 160 2.11 7.40 -37.66
CA PHE A 160 2.36 6.75 -38.96
C PHE A 160 1.09 6.29 -39.67
N GLY A 161 -0.10 6.48 -39.06
CA GLY A 161 -1.39 6.06 -39.63
C GLY A 161 -1.55 4.55 -39.79
N MET A 162 -0.71 3.76 -39.11
CA MET A 162 -0.76 2.30 -39.19
C MET A 162 -2.00 1.77 -38.46
N SER A 163 -2.88 1.06 -39.16
CA SER A 163 -4.09 0.53 -38.53
C SER A 163 -3.77 -0.53 -37.46
N LEU A 164 -4.38 -0.39 -36.29
CA LEU A 164 -4.27 -1.36 -35.18
C LEU A 164 -5.12 -2.62 -35.38
N ALA A 165 -5.71 -2.81 -36.57
CA ALA A 165 -6.56 -3.95 -36.87
C ALA A 165 -5.83 -5.29 -36.67
N TRP A 166 -4.52 -5.32 -36.95
CA TRP A 166 -3.70 -6.49 -36.66
C TRP A 166 -3.60 -6.76 -35.15
N LEU A 167 -3.53 -5.73 -34.30
CA LEU A 167 -3.46 -5.93 -32.85
C LEU A 167 -4.81 -6.41 -32.30
N GLU A 168 -5.91 -5.87 -32.83
CA GLU A 168 -7.28 -6.30 -32.49
C GLU A 168 -7.56 -7.76 -32.89
N GLN A 169 -6.94 -8.25 -33.96
CA GLN A 169 -7.12 -9.64 -34.34
C GLN A 169 -6.25 -10.61 -33.50
N TRP A 170 -5.11 -10.13 -33.01
CA TRP A 170 -4.11 -10.97 -32.33
C TRP A 170 -4.13 -10.87 -30.79
N TRP A 171 -4.88 -9.95 -30.18
CA TRP A 171 -4.99 -9.86 -28.70
C TRP A 171 -5.38 -11.18 -28.00
N PRO A 172 -6.25 -12.06 -28.56
CA PRO A 172 -6.58 -13.31 -27.90
C PRO A 172 -5.37 -14.24 -27.72
N VAL A 173 -4.38 -14.15 -28.61
CA VAL A 173 -3.13 -14.92 -28.52
C VAL A 173 -2.33 -14.54 -27.27
N ALA A 174 -2.35 -13.26 -26.89
CA ALA A 174 -1.69 -12.81 -25.66
C ALA A 174 -2.30 -13.47 -24.40
N PHE A 175 -3.63 -13.64 -24.36
CA PHE A 175 -4.31 -14.35 -23.26
C PHE A 175 -3.97 -15.83 -23.22
N ILE A 176 -3.83 -16.47 -24.39
CA ILE A 176 -3.41 -17.87 -24.50
C ILE A 176 -1.99 -18.05 -23.96
N VAL A 177 -1.05 -17.18 -24.36
CA VAL A 177 0.34 -17.24 -23.89
C VAL A 177 0.43 -16.95 -22.40
N ALA A 178 -0.30 -15.96 -21.89
CA ALA A 178 -0.35 -15.65 -20.46
C ALA A 178 -0.91 -16.83 -19.64
N GLY A 179 -1.98 -17.47 -20.13
CA GLY A 179 -2.56 -18.67 -19.52
C GLY A 179 -1.57 -19.84 -19.50
N ALA A 180 -0.89 -20.13 -20.62
CA ALA A 180 0.13 -21.17 -20.70
C ALA A 180 1.30 -20.89 -19.75
N TRP A 181 1.75 -19.62 -19.67
CA TRP A 181 2.82 -19.20 -18.78
C TRP A 181 2.47 -19.37 -17.30
N LEU A 182 1.22 -19.13 -16.90
CA LEU A 182 0.78 -19.36 -15.51
C LEU A 182 0.74 -20.84 -15.13
N ILE A 183 0.48 -21.70 -16.11
CA ILE A 183 0.37 -23.14 -15.93
C ILE A 183 1.76 -23.81 -15.93
N PHE A 184 2.73 -23.28 -16.67
CA PHE A 184 4.07 -23.85 -16.81
C PHE A 184 4.83 -24.07 -15.47
N PRO A 185 4.77 -23.14 -14.49
CA PRO A 185 5.30 -23.36 -13.14
C PRO A 185 4.69 -24.56 -12.41
N HIS A 186 3.42 -24.90 -12.70
CA HIS A 186 2.72 -25.98 -12.00
C HIS A 186 3.19 -27.37 -12.46
N PHE A 187 3.70 -27.48 -13.69
CA PHE A 187 4.25 -28.72 -14.22
C PHE A 187 5.74 -28.90 -13.90
N THR A 188 6.49 -27.81 -13.83
CA THR A 188 7.93 -27.87 -13.48
C THR A 188 8.16 -28.20 -12.01
N ALA A 189 7.21 -27.87 -11.12
CA ALA A 189 7.24 -28.30 -9.71
C ALA A 189 7.06 -29.82 -9.54
N LYS A 190 6.32 -30.49 -10.43
CA LYS A 190 6.11 -31.95 -10.38
C LYS A 190 7.26 -32.76 -10.99
N ALA A 191 8.10 -32.17 -11.82
CA ALA A 191 9.26 -32.85 -12.42
C ALA A 191 10.49 -32.93 -11.50
N LYS A 192 10.42 -32.28 -10.33
CA LYS A 192 11.53 -32.17 -9.36
C LYS A 192 11.23 -32.84 -8.00
N ALA A 193 10.06 -33.48 -7.88
CA ALA A 193 9.66 -34.36 -6.78
C ALA A 193 9.60 -35.80 -7.29
#